data_AF-A0A4Q5GQ46-F1
#
_entry.id   AF-A0A4Q5GQ46-F1
#
_cell.length_a   1.000
_cell.length_b   1.000
_cell.length_c   1.000
_cell.angle_alpha   90.00
_cell.angle_beta   90.00
_cell.angle_gamma   90.00
#
_symmetry.space_group_name_H-M   'P 1'
#
loop_
_entity.id
_entity.type
_entity.pdbx_description
1 polymer ?
#
loop_
_entity_poly.entity_id
_entity_poly.type
_entity_poly.pdbx_seq_one_letter_code
_entity_poly.pdbx_strand_id
1 'polypeptide(L)'
;MLLAVGCESEMLDQEIHRPVIKDGQASITIMGDSMITTRSTNGRVEFAGGYATGAGLYDGDADAVVEAVPYSGYQLVNFTGGPTDGSSNQFSGDNRYSFNIQRKDWKFSVSFKKEYTIAVSAGTGGSASGGGTVLEGESCTVNASAYSGYSFEGWYEGGTKVSSSASYTFTVSSNRTLYLYLT
;
A
#
# COMPACT_ATOMS: atom_id res chain seq x y z
N MET A 1 43.61 47.53 47.48
CA MET A 1 44.29 46.22 47.56
C MET A 1 43.20 45.17 47.60
N LEU A 2 43.09 44.36 46.52
CA LEU A 2 42.32 43.10 46.40
C LEU A 2 40.79 43.16 46.64
N LEU A 3 39.89 42.42 45.98
CA LEU A 3 39.84 41.55 44.81
C LEU A 3 38.32 41.31 44.64
N ALA A 4 37.72 41.65 43.51
CA ALA A 4 36.39 41.16 43.16
C ALA A 4 36.55 40.28 41.92
N VAL A 5 36.61 38.98 42.16
CA VAL A 5 36.64 37.94 41.13
C VAL A 5 35.26 37.91 40.48
N GLY A 6 35.18 38.26 39.20
CA GLY A 6 34.00 38.00 38.39
C GLY A 6 33.93 36.51 38.10
N CYS A 7 32.81 35.88 38.46
CA CYS A 7 32.43 34.59 37.92
C CYS A 7 31.86 34.82 36.52
N GLU A 8 32.66 34.63 35.48
CA GLU A 8 32.14 34.38 34.14
C GLU A 8 31.54 32.97 34.13
N SER A 9 30.21 32.88 34.13
CA SER A 9 29.52 31.65 33.76
C SER A 9 29.73 31.43 32.26
N GLU A 10 30.72 30.62 31.92
CA GLU A 10 30.85 30.04 30.59
C GLU A 10 29.62 29.14 30.34
N MET A 11 28.68 29.65 29.56
CA MET A 11 27.69 28.84 28.86
C MET A 11 28.47 27.91 27.92
N LEU A 12 28.70 26.68 28.34
CA LEU A 12 29.12 25.61 27.46
C LEU A 12 28.10 25.50 26.33
N ASP A 13 28.48 25.98 25.15
CA ASP A 13 27.86 25.63 23.88
C ASP A 13 27.88 24.10 23.79
N GLN A 14 26.77 23.46 24.20
CA GLN A 14 26.51 22.09 23.82
C GLN A 14 26.24 22.10 22.32
N GLU A 15 27.32 22.01 21.56
CA GLU A 15 27.33 21.65 20.16
C GLU A 15 26.41 20.42 20.00
N ILE A 16 25.21 20.65 19.47
CA ILE A 16 24.27 19.59 19.16
C ILE A 16 24.96 18.76 18.09
N HIS A 17 25.61 17.67 18.52
CA HIS A 17 26.26 16.72 17.63
C HIS A 17 25.16 16.13 16.76
N ARG A 18 25.01 16.70 15.55
CA ARG A 18 24.19 16.11 14.50
C ARG A 18 24.69 14.66 14.39
N PRO A 19 23.80 13.65 14.37
CA PRO A 19 24.24 12.26 14.35
C PRO A 19 25.19 12.07 13.17
N VAL A 20 26.46 11.83 13.48
CA VAL A 20 27.50 11.49 12.51
C VAL A 20 27.14 10.09 12.02
N ILE A 21 26.66 9.99 10.78
CA ILE A 21 26.62 8.70 10.11
C ILE A 21 28.08 8.27 9.96
N LYS A 22 28.44 7.14 10.56
CA LYS A 22 29.82 6.64 10.49
C LYS A 22 30.18 6.46 9.02
N ASP A 23 31.37 6.89 8.65
CA ASP A 23 31.90 6.77 7.29
C ASP A 23 31.72 5.32 6.79
N GLY A 24 31.04 5.15 5.65
CA GLY A 24 30.70 3.85 5.07
C GLY A 24 29.34 3.25 5.44
N GLN A 25 28.49 3.88 6.27
CA GLN A 25 27.11 3.42 6.48
C GLN A 25 26.14 3.93 5.42
N ALA A 26 25.10 3.17 5.14
CA ALA A 26 24.03 3.53 4.23
C ALA A 26 22.66 3.12 4.78
N SER A 27 21.61 3.80 4.34
CA SER A 27 20.25 3.62 4.84
C SER A 27 19.33 3.01 3.79
N ILE A 28 18.39 2.17 4.25
CA ILE A 28 17.24 1.73 3.47
C ILE A 28 15.99 2.32 4.10
N THR A 29 15.23 3.07 3.32
CA THR A 29 13.95 3.63 3.74
C THR A 29 12.82 3.04 2.91
N ILE A 30 11.77 2.55 3.59
CA ILE A 30 10.57 2.03 2.95
C ILE A 30 9.40 2.96 3.31
N MET A 31 8.71 3.47 2.30
CA MET A 31 7.57 4.38 2.43
C MET A 31 6.37 3.83 1.68
N GLY A 32 5.17 4.30 2.01
CA GLY A 32 3.94 3.90 1.37
C GLY A 32 2.75 4.65 1.93
N ASP A 33 1.64 4.59 1.21
CA ASP A 33 0.38 5.15 1.70
C ASP A 33 -0.07 4.39 2.95
N SER A 34 -0.72 5.09 3.88
CA SER A 34 -1.25 4.48 5.11
C SER A 34 -0.18 3.79 5.98
N MET A 35 1.02 4.36 6.04
CA MET A 35 2.08 3.95 6.97
C MET A 35 1.60 4.13 8.42
N ILE A 36 1.62 3.05 9.21
CA ILE A 36 1.15 3.04 10.60
C ILE A 36 2.28 3.35 11.57
N THR A 37 3.46 2.75 11.36
CA THR A 37 4.65 3.01 12.19
C THR A 37 5.90 3.07 11.32
N THR A 38 6.90 3.84 11.76
CA THR A 38 8.12 4.03 11.00
C THR A 38 9.18 2.95 11.24
N ARG A 39 9.21 2.30 12.42
CA ARG A 39 10.16 1.22 12.73
C ARG A 39 9.67 0.30 13.85
N SER A 40 9.76 -1.01 13.62
CA SER A 40 9.76 -2.06 14.66
C SER A 40 11.07 -2.85 14.61
N THR A 41 11.30 -3.75 15.57
CA THR A 41 12.48 -4.63 15.63
C THR A 41 12.72 -5.32 14.28
N ASN A 42 13.98 -5.36 13.81
CA ASN A 42 14.41 -5.98 12.54
C ASN A 42 14.04 -5.22 11.25
N GLY A 43 13.82 -3.92 11.32
CA GLY A 43 13.64 -3.11 10.10
C GLY A 43 12.30 -3.31 9.40
N ARG A 44 11.29 -3.75 10.17
CA ARG A 44 9.92 -3.92 9.70
C ARG A 44 9.15 -2.61 9.82
N VAL A 45 8.43 -2.28 8.75
CA VAL A 45 7.58 -1.11 8.58
C VAL A 45 6.13 -1.58 8.37
N GLU A 46 5.21 -1.05 9.17
CA GLU A 46 3.80 -1.46 9.16
C GLU A 46 2.92 -0.52 8.35
N PHE A 47 1.99 -1.10 7.58
CA PHE A 47 0.99 -0.43 6.77
C PHE A 47 -0.39 -1.03 7.04
N ALA A 48 -1.46 -0.30 6.72
CA ALA A 48 -2.83 -0.80 6.91
C ALA A 48 -3.11 -2.13 6.20
N GLY A 49 -2.49 -2.38 5.04
CA GLY A 49 -2.72 -3.56 4.21
C GLY A 49 -1.62 -4.61 4.21
N GLY A 50 -0.57 -4.44 5.02
CA GLY A 50 0.59 -5.34 5.01
C GLY A 50 1.78 -4.74 5.74
N TYR A 51 2.93 -5.38 5.60
CA TYR A 51 4.19 -4.88 6.13
C TYR A 51 5.31 -5.03 5.11
N ALA A 52 6.37 -4.27 5.30
CA ALA A 52 7.63 -4.46 4.58
C ALA A 52 8.79 -4.61 5.55
N THR A 53 9.85 -5.33 5.15
CA THR A 53 11.06 -5.54 5.96
C THR A 53 12.32 -5.07 5.24
N GLY A 54 13.40 -4.90 6.00
CA GLY A 54 14.70 -4.47 5.47
C GLY A 54 14.93 -2.97 5.49
N ALA A 55 14.06 -2.17 6.13
CA ALA A 55 14.36 -0.77 6.40
C ALA A 55 15.40 -0.66 7.54
N GLY A 56 16.38 0.23 7.44
CA GLY A 56 17.39 0.32 8.50
C GLY A 56 18.67 1.03 8.09
N LEU A 57 19.64 1.01 9.00
CA LEU A 57 21.02 1.36 8.72
C LEU A 57 21.81 0.08 8.48
N TYR A 58 22.63 0.11 7.45
CA TYR A 58 23.47 -0.99 7.01
C TYR A 58 24.92 -0.53 6.97
N ASP A 59 25.82 -1.49 7.14
CA ASP A 59 27.18 -1.33 6.62
C ASP A 59 27.08 -1.19 5.10
N GLY A 60 27.78 -0.23 4.51
CA GLY A 60 27.57 0.14 3.11
C GLY A 60 28.01 -0.93 2.13
N ASP A 61 28.87 -1.87 2.54
CA ASP A 61 29.25 -3.01 1.71
C ASP A 61 28.40 -4.26 2.00
N ALA A 62 27.43 -4.19 2.92
CA ALA A 62 26.56 -5.31 3.26
C ALA A 62 25.55 -5.63 2.14
N ASP A 63 25.14 -6.89 2.12
CA ASP A 63 23.96 -7.32 1.37
C ASP A 63 22.70 -7.09 2.20
N ALA A 64 21.65 -6.63 1.53
CA ALA A 64 20.35 -6.39 2.11
C ALA A 64 19.28 -7.21 1.41
N VAL A 65 18.24 -7.57 2.17
CA VAL A 65 17.01 -8.16 1.66
C VAL A 65 15.86 -7.28 2.09
N VAL A 66 15.03 -6.90 1.12
CA VAL A 66 13.77 -6.21 1.37
C VAL A 66 12.63 -7.06 0.85
N GLU A 67 11.51 -7.06 1.57
CA GLU A 67 10.34 -7.87 1.26
C GLU A 67 9.08 -7.12 1.65
N ALA A 68 8.03 -7.22 0.83
CA ALA A 68 6.70 -6.69 1.09
C ALA A 68 5.69 -7.84 1.17
N VAL A 69 4.93 -7.89 2.26
CA VAL A 69 3.99 -8.97 2.55
C VAL A 69 2.61 -8.38 2.80
N PRO A 70 1.61 -8.64 1.91
CA PRO A 70 0.24 -8.20 2.15
C PRO A 70 -0.41 -8.99 3.28
N TYR A 71 -1.30 -8.35 4.03
CA TYR A 71 -2.20 -9.03 4.95
C TYR A 71 -3.35 -9.72 4.21
N SER A 72 -4.00 -10.67 4.88
CA SER A 72 -5.19 -11.34 4.33
C SER A 72 -6.26 -10.32 3.94
N GLY A 73 -6.82 -10.47 2.74
CA GLY A 73 -7.80 -9.53 2.18
C GLY A 73 -7.19 -8.25 1.60
N TYR A 74 -5.87 -8.20 1.43
CA TYR A 74 -5.16 -7.15 0.71
C TYR A 74 -4.29 -7.75 -0.39
N GLN A 75 -4.06 -6.98 -1.45
CA GLN A 75 -3.12 -7.29 -2.50
C GLN A 75 -1.94 -6.31 -2.45
N LEU A 76 -0.73 -6.83 -2.70
CA LEU A 76 0.43 -5.99 -2.99
C LEU A 76 0.26 -5.41 -4.40
N VAL A 77 0.11 -4.10 -4.50
CA VAL A 77 -0.09 -3.39 -5.78
C VAL A 77 1.22 -2.84 -6.31
N ASN A 78 2.07 -2.33 -5.42
CA ASN A 78 3.37 -1.81 -5.78
C ASN A 78 4.40 -2.20 -4.73
N PHE A 79 5.56 -2.68 -5.19
CA PHE A 79 6.79 -2.67 -4.41
C PHE A 79 7.93 -2.34 -5.36
N THR A 80 8.36 -1.08 -5.32
CA THR A 80 9.39 -0.56 -6.21
C THR A 80 10.45 0.15 -5.42
N GLY A 81 11.68 0.13 -5.89
CA GLY A 81 12.75 0.87 -5.23
C GLY A 81 14.05 0.88 -5.98
N GLY A 82 14.99 1.63 -5.43
CA GLY A 82 16.33 1.78 -5.97
C GLY A 82 17.20 2.73 -5.14
N PRO A 83 18.45 2.94 -5.55
CA PRO A 83 19.35 3.86 -4.89
C PRO A 83 18.87 5.30 -5.07
N THR A 84 19.05 6.14 -4.04
CA THR A 84 18.56 7.52 -4.01
C THR A 84 19.26 8.44 -5.01
N ASP A 85 20.47 8.07 -5.44
CA ASP A 85 21.27 8.75 -6.45
C ASP A 85 21.15 8.11 -7.85
N GLY A 86 20.22 7.16 -8.03
CA GLY A 86 20.04 6.42 -9.28
C GLY A 86 18.57 6.26 -9.67
N SER A 87 18.25 5.13 -10.31
CA SER A 87 16.88 4.84 -10.74
C SER A 87 16.02 4.44 -9.55
N SER A 88 14.97 5.19 -9.27
CA SER A 88 14.01 4.89 -8.20
C SER A 88 13.16 3.63 -8.44
N ASN A 89 13.15 3.11 -9.67
CA ASN A 89 12.45 1.89 -10.07
C ASN A 89 13.43 0.82 -10.58
N GLN A 90 14.66 0.79 -10.05
CA GLN A 90 15.62 -0.27 -10.36
C GLN A 90 15.03 -1.65 -10.07
N PHE A 91 14.25 -1.77 -9.01
CA PHE A 91 13.46 -2.94 -8.66
C PHE A 91 11.97 -2.64 -8.83
N SER A 92 11.27 -3.55 -9.52
CA SER A 92 9.81 -3.52 -9.72
C SER A 92 9.30 -4.91 -10.10
N GLY A 93 8.01 -5.18 -9.87
CA GLY A 93 7.33 -6.40 -10.34
C GLY A 93 7.41 -7.64 -9.43
N ASP A 94 8.23 -7.61 -8.38
CA ASP A 94 8.36 -8.69 -7.39
C ASP A 94 8.07 -8.15 -5.99
N ASN A 95 7.83 -9.05 -5.04
CA ASN A 95 7.59 -8.71 -3.64
C ASN A 95 8.86 -8.78 -2.77
N ARG A 96 9.99 -9.25 -3.31
CA ARG A 96 11.23 -9.45 -2.56
C ARG A 96 12.46 -9.22 -3.44
N TYR A 97 13.44 -8.51 -2.88
CA TYR A 97 14.71 -8.22 -3.55
C TYR A 97 15.90 -8.48 -2.62
N SER A 98 17.00 -8.93 -3.21
CA SER A 98 18.30 -9.10 -2.56
C SER A 98 19.35 -8.34 -3.36
N PHE A 99 20.15 -7.52 -2.71
CA PHE A 99 21.12 -6.66 -3.39
C PHE A 99 22.22 -6.19 -2.43
N ASN A 100 23.35 -5.75 -2.99
CA ASN A 100 24.42 -5.11 -2.24
C ASN A 100 24.13 -3.61 -2.09
N ILE A 101 24.39 -3.04 -0.91
CA ILE A 101 24.06 -1.64 -0.61
C ILE A 101 24.97 -0.65 -1.33
N GLN A 102 26.21 -1.05 -1.64
CA GLN A 102 27.19 -0.25 -2.39
C GLN A 102 27.40 1.17 -1.84
N ARG A 103 27.28 1.34 -0.52
CA ARG A 103 27.41 2.61 0.21
C ARG A 103 26.46 3.70 -0.29
N LYS A 104 25.35 3.30 -0.93
CA LYS A 104 24.29 4.19 -1.40
C LYS A 104 23.10 4.09 -0.47
N ASP A 105 22.42 5.19 -0.25
CA ASP A 105 21.10 5.13 0.36
C ASP A 105 20.09 4.55 -0.63
N TRP A 106 19.11 3.81 -0.12
CA TRP A 106 18.06 3.17 -0.91
C TRP A 106 16.68 3.60 -0.42
N LYS A 107 15.77 3.78 -1.38
CA LYS A 107 14.38 4.07 -1.12
C LYS A 107 13.48 3.07 -1.82
N PHE A 108 12.51 2.56 -1.08
CA PHE A 108 11.42 1.74 -1.60
C PHE A 108 10.07 2.41 -1.33
N SER A 109 9.17 2.25 -2.28
CA SER A 109 7.77 2.64 -2.21
C SER A 109 6.91 1.37 -2.26
N VAL A 110 6.02 1.22 -1.29
CA VAL A 110 5.08 0.09 -1.21
C VAL A 110 3.64 0.59 -1.19
N SER A 111 2.74 -0.13 -1.85
CA SER A 111 1.30 0.10 -1.72
C SER A 111 0.53 -1.22 -1.68
N PHE A 112 -0.45 -1.24 -0.78
CA PHE A 112 -1.39 -2.34 -0.61
C PHE A 112 -2.80 -1.82 -0.86
N LYS A 113 -3.64 -2.60 -1.51
CA LYS A 113 -5.06 -2.29 -1.66
C LYS A 113 -5.92 -3.41 -1.09
N LYS A 114 -7.01 -3.03 -0.44
CA LYS A 114 -7.98 -3.98 0.08
C LYS A 114 -8.75 -4.65 -1.05
N GLU A 115 -9.02 -5.93 -0.89
CA GLU A 115 -9.86 -6.71 -1.77
C GLU A 115 -11.31 -6.68 -1.28
N TYR A 116 -12.24 -6.49 -2.19
CA TYR A 116 -13.67 -6.62 -1.94
C TYR A 116 -14.30 -7.64 -2.90
N THR A 117 -15.29 -8.37 -2.40
CA THR A 117 -16.04 -9.34 -3.18
C THR A 117 -17.33 -8.71 -3.70
N ILE A 118 -17.52 -8.77 -5.02
CA ILE A 118 -18.75 -8.43 -5.71
C ILE A 118 -19.45 -9.73 -6.09
N ALA A 119 -20.52 -10.06 -5.39
CA ALA A 119 -21.37 -11.18 -5.73
C ALA A 119 -22.47 -10.71 -6.69
N VAL A 120 -22.72 -11.49 -7.75
CA VAL A 120 -23.81 -11.25 -8.69
C VAL A 120 -24.66 -12.50 -8.81
N SER A 121 -25.96 -12.32 -8.91
CA SER A 121 -26.92 -13.40 -9.11
C SER A 121 -28.10 -12.93 -9.95
N ALA A 122 -28.84 -13.88 -10.53
CA ALA A 122 -30.01 -13.62 -11.34
C ALA A 122 -31.14 -14.57 -10.94
N GLY A 123 -32.38 -14.08 -11.06
CA GLY A 123 -33.57 -14.94 -11.01
C GLY A 123 -33.72 -15.80 -12.27
N THR A 124 -34.86 -16.50 -12.36
CA THR A 124 -35.26 -17.19 -13.59
C THR A 124 -35.40 -16.19 -14.75
N GLY A 125 -34.99 -16.59 -15.95
CA GLY A 125 -35.20 -15.79 -17.16
C GLY A 125 -34.04 -14.89 -17.56
N GLY A 126 -32.87 -15.05 -16.94
CA GLY A 126 -31.67 -14.34 -17.38
C GLY A 126 -30.40 -14.81 -16.69
N SER A 127 -29.32 -14.08 -16.94
CA SER A 127 -28.00 -14.33 -16.37
C SER A 127 -27.33 -13.00 -15.99
N ALA A 128 -26.47 -13.08 -14.96
CA ALA A 128 -25.69 -11.98 -14.43
C ALA A 128 -24.21 -12.34 -14.46
N SER A 129 -23.34 -11.39 -14.81
CA SER A 129 -21.88 -11.56 -14.83
C SER A 129 -21.15 -10.29 -14.37
N GLY A 130 -19.83 -10.36 -14.24
CA GLY A 130 -18.97 -9.24 -13.84
C GLY A 130 -18.71 -9.11 -12.34
N GLY A 131 -19.20 -10.06 -11.52
CA GLY A 131 -18.77 -10.20 -10.13
C GLY A 131 -17.35 -10.78 -10.01
N GLY A 132 -16.86 -10.86 -8.78
CA GLY A 132 -15.51 -11.35 -8.46
C GLY A 132 -14.84 -10.55 -7.34
N THR A 133 -13.55 -10.80 -7.15
CA THR A 133 -12.70 -9.97 -6.27
C THR A 133 -12.21 -8.75 -7.04
N VAL A 134 -12.37 -7.56 -6.47
CA VAL A 134 -11.96 -6.28 -7.07
C VAL A 134 -11.27 -5.44 -5.99
N LEU A 135 -10.25 -4.68 -6.39
CA LEU A 135 -9.50 -3.83 -5.46
C LEU A 135 -10.27 -2.56 -5.10
N GLU A 136 -10.01 -2.06 -3.90
CA GLU A 136 -10.53 -0.78 -3.42
C GLU A 136 -10.21 0.37 -4.39
N GLY A 137 -11.24 1.16 -4.67
CA GLY A 137 -11.18 2.31 -5.57
C GLY A 137 -11.19 1.97 -7.05
N GLU A 138 -11.14 0.69 -7.44
CA GLU A 138 -11.28 0.28 -8.83
C GLU A 138 -12.75 0.22 -9.27
N SER A 139 -12.97 0.26 -10.59
CA SER A 139 -14.30 0.14 -11.18
C SER A 139 -14.65 -1.33 -11.42
N CYS A 140 -15.84 -1.73 -10.99
CA CYS A 140 -16.45 -3.01 -11.35
C CYS A 140 -17.64 -2.76 -12.27
N THR A 141 -17.76 -3.56 -13.34
CA THR A 141 -18.91 -3.53 -14.25
C THR A 141 -19.62 -4.88 -14.23
N VAL A 142 -20.90 -4.86 -13.84
CA VAL A 142 -21.77 -6.04 -13.90
C VAL A 142 -22.69 -5.96 -15.11
N ASN A 143 -22.96 -7.10 -15.72
CA ASN A 143 -23.73 -7.22 -16.95
C ASN A 143 -24.90 -8.18 -16.80
N ALA A 144 -26.06 -7.76 -17.28
CA ALA A 144 -27.28 -8.55 -17.30
C ALA A 144 -27.60 -9.01 -18.71
N SER A 145 -28.11 -10.22 -18.84
CA SER A 145 -28.64 -10.75 -20.10
C SER A 145 -29.97 -11.44 -19.84
N ALA A 146 -31.05 -10.86 -20.36
CA ALA A 146 -32.39 -11.43 -20.29
C ALA A 146 -32.57 -12.49 -21.37
N TYR A 147 -33.25 -13.58 -21.04
CA TYR A 147 -33.66 -14.61 -21.98
C TYR A 147 -34.95 -14.21 -22.69
N SER A 148 -35.28 -14.94 -23.76
CA SER A 148 -36.50 -14.69 -24.53
C SER A 148 -37.75 -14.75 -23.64
N GLY A 149 -38.64 -13.77 -23.79
CA GLY A 149 -39.85 -13.65 -22.97
C GLY A 149 -39.67 -12.90 -21.65
N TYR A 150 -38.45 -12.50 -21.29
CA TYR A 150 -38.16 -11.71 -20.09
C TYR A 150 -37.63 -10.33 -20.44
N SER A 151 -37.91 -9.36 -19.58
CA SER A 151 -37.41 -7.98 -19.66
C SER A 151 -36.55 -7.66 -18.44
N PHE A 152 -35.38 -7.07 -18.67
CA PHE A 152 -34.54 -6.54 -17.60
C PHE A 152 -35.26 -5.37 -16.90
N GLU A 153 -35.40 -5.45 -15.58
CA GLU A 153 -36.02 -4.38 -14.81
C GLU A 153 -34.99 -3.52 -14.06
N GLY A 154 -33.94 -4.15 -13.53
CA GLY A 154 -32.91 -3.44 -12.79
C GLY A 154 -31.95 -4.36 -12.02
N TRP A 155 -30.85 -3.76 -11.59
CA TRP A 155 -29.99 -4.30 -10.56
C TRP A 155 -30.47 -3.85 -9.19
N TYR A 156 -30.49 -4.79 -8.25
CA TYR A 156 -30.96 -4.58 -6.89
C TYR A 156 -29.91 -4.99 -5.87
N GLU A 157 -29.87 -4.27 -4.74
CA GLU A 157 -29.07 -4.60 -3.57
C GLU A 157 -29.93 -4.42 -2.32
N GLY A 158 -30.05 -5.46 -1.49
CA GLY A 158 -30.89 -5.42 -0.29
C GLY A 158 -32.35 -5.01 -0.56
N GLY A 159 -32.89 -5.34 -1.74
CA GLY A 159 -34.26 -4.97 -2.16
C GLY A 159 -34.40 -3.55 -2.73
N THR A 160 -33.33 -2.75 -2.77
CA THR A 160 -33.34 -1.40 -3.37
C THR A 160 -32.76 -1.46 -4.78
N LYS A 161 -33.46 -0.85 -5.75
CA LYS A 161 -32.95 -0.73 -7.13
C LYS A 161 -31.75 0.23 -7.15
N VAL A 162 -30.59 -0.26 -7.54
CA VAL A 162 -29.34 0.51 -7.63
C VAL A 162 -29.01 0.95 -9.06
N SER A 163 -29.60 0.29 -10.07
CA SER A 163 -29.44 0.69 -11.47
C SER A 163 -30.58 0.17 -12.35
N SER A 164 -30.98 0.99 -13.32
CA SER A 164 -31.89 0.62 -14.42
C SER A 164 -31.16 0.32 -15.73
N SER A 165 -29.81 0.22 -15.70
CA SER A 165 -28.99 -0.11 -16.86
C SER A 165 -28.48 -1.55 -16.76
N ALA A 166 -28.65 -2.33 -17.83
CA ALA A 166 -28.21 -3.73 -17.88
C ALA A 166 -26.69 -3.90 -17.68
N SER A 167 -25.91 -2.93 -18.18
CA SER A 167 -24.50 -2.75 -17.82
C SER A 167 -24.42 -1.69 -16.72
N TYR A 168 -23.94 -2.07 -15.54
CA TYR A 168 -23.82 -1.17 -14.39
C TYR A 168 -22.38 -1.13 -13.88
N THR A 169 -21.77 0.04 -13.97
CA THR A 169 -20.40 0.30 -13.50
C THR A 169 -20.44 1.14 -12.22
N PHE A 170 -19.63 0.77 -11.23
CA PHE A 170 -19.48 1.51 -9.98
C PHE A 170 -18.05 1.38 -9.42
N THR A 171 -17.64 2.35 -8.62
CA THR A 171 -16.39 2.30 -7.87
C THR A 171 -16.55 1.42 -6.63
N VAL A 172 -15.60 0.52 -6.41
CA VAL A 172 -15.62 -0.45 -5.32
C VAL A 172 -15.06 0.14 -4.03
N SER A 173 -15.86 0.17 -2.97
CA SER A 173 -15.45 0.61 -1.63
C SER A 173 -15.92 -0.33 -0.51
N SER A 174 -16.64 -1.40 -0.85
CA SER A 174 -17.14 -2.42 0.08
C SER A 174 -17.51 -3.70 -0.68
N ASN A 175 -17.74 -4.78 0.07
CA ASN A 175 -18.38 -5.98 -0.48
C ASN A 175 -19.81 -5.64 -0.91
N ARG A 176 -20.24 -6.17 -2.06
CA ARG A 176 -21.57 -5.93 -2.63
C ARG A 176 -22.22 -7.22 -3.08
N THR A 177 -23.54 -7.28 -3.00
CA THR A 177 -24.33 -8.40 -3.52
C THR A 177 -25.44 -7.85 -4.38
N LEU A 178 -25.29 -8.04 -5.70
CA LEU A 178 -26.21 -7.53 -6.70
C LEU A 178 -27.10 -8.65 -7.22
N TYR A 179 -28.39 -8.38 -7.26
CA TYR A 179 -29.41 -9.25 -7.81
C TYR A 179 -30.00 -8.63 -9.08
N LEU A 180 -29.95 -9.38 -10.17
CA LEU A 180 -30.64 -9.05 -11.41
C LEU A 180 -32.13 -9.41 -11.26
N TYR A 181 -32.99 -8.39 -11.37
CA TYR A 181 -34.43 -8.57 -11.43
C TYR A 181 -34.96 -8.47 -12.87
N LEU A 182 -35.86 -9.39 -13.21
CA LEU A 182 -36.45 -9.56 -14.53
C LEU A 182 -37.98 -9.67 -14.39
N THR A 183 -38.72 -9.18 -15.38
CA THR A 183 -40.19 -9.27 -15.49
C THR A 183 -40.63 -10.00 -16.74
#